data_AF-A0A167GYX5-F1
#
_entry.id   AF-A0A167GYX5-F1
#
_cell.length_a   1.000
_cell.length_b   1.000
_cell.length_c   1.000
_cell.angle_alpha   90.00
_cell.angle_beta   90.00
_cell.angle_gamma   90.00
#
_symmetry.space_group_name_H-M   'P 1'
#
loop_
_entity.id
_entity.type
_entity.pdbx_description
1 polymer ?
#
loop_
_entity_poly.entity_id
_entity_poly.type
_entity_poly.pdbx_seq_one_letter_code
_entity_poly.pdbx_strand_id
1 'polypeptide(L)'
;MATRVFLDIGIGDKAAYANASKVYEDAQSWLALNGAKYSLPPSFEELDAVQQETLASIYPGDLSSGKPASLVAGRLVIELDQSTGLQKTRDNFVSLCTGDKEMCKNAPNKKLHYVGTPFHRIVKDFVAQGGDVTRRDGSGGESIYGGKFNDEKAGLKAKPVRGSVAMANAGKNSNTSQFFFVLSSDPAQLKKIYGKYVVFGQVVQGMDVLDKLNDIGTQVGGPVLEVWIDDSGTV
;
A
#
# COMPACT_ATOMS: atom_id res chain seq x y z
N MET A 1 2.31 19.77 16.96
CA MET A 1 2.04 18.32 17.02
C MET A 1 2.73 17.67 15.83
N ALA A 2 3.32 16.48 15.99
CA ALA A 2 3.93 15.78 14.86
C ALA A 2 2.83 15.34 13.88
N THR A 3 3.00 15.62 12.59
CA THR A 3 2.08 15.13 11.55
C THR A 3 2.38 13.67 11.27
N ARG A 4 1.37 12.80 11.44
CA ARG A 4 1.47 11.38 11.12
C ARG A 4 0.46 11.01 10.05
N VAL A 5 0.88 10.11 9.18
CA VAL A 5 0.04 9.50 8.15
C VAL A 5 0.17 7.99 8.23
N PHE A 6 -0.83 7.28 7.72
CA PHE A 6 -0.79 5.83 7.62
C PHE A 6 -0.99 5.37 6.18
N LEU A 7 -0.40 4.21 5.86
CA LEU A 7 -0.67 3.45 4.64
C LEU A 7 -0.96 2.00 5.06
N ASP A 8 -2.13 1.48 4.74
CA ASP A 8 -2.41 0.05 4.81
C ASP A 8 -1.90 -0.62 3.55
N ILE A 9 -1.13 -1.70 3.72
CA ILE A 9 -0.43 -2.36 2.62
C ILE A 9 -1.14 -3.67 2.32
N GLY A 10 -1.64 -3.80 1.10
CA GLY A 10 -2.14 -5.06 0.56
C GLY A 10 -1.04 -5.82 -0.17
N ILE A 11 -0.96 -7.14 0.02
CA ILE A 11 -0.04 -8.05 -0.68
C ILE A 11 -0.80 -9.31 -1.06
N GLY A 12 -0.72 -9.72 -2.34
CA GLY A 12 -1.27 -11.00 -2.80
C GLY A 12 -1.79 -10.99 -4.22
N ASP A 13 -2.66 -11.94 -4.52
CA ASP A 13 -3.34 -12.07 -5.82
C ASP A 13 -4.80 -11.61 -5.69
N LYS A 14 -5.10 -10.43 -6.25
CA LYS A 14 -6.45 -9.86 -6.21
C LYS A 14 -7.48 -10.68 -6.97
N ALA A 15 -7.08 -11.31 -8.07
CA ALA A 15 -8.01 -12.10 -8.89
C ALA A 15 -8.36 -13.40 -8.18
N ALA A 16 -7.37 -14.09 -7.62
CA ALA A 16 -7.60 -15.28 -6.82
C ALA A 16 -8.45 -14.98 -5.57
N TYR A 17 -8.15 -13.89 -4.85
CA TYR A 17 -8.95 -13.47 -3.70
C TYR A 17 -10.39 -13.10 -4.07
N ALA A 18 -10.60 -12.36 -5.17
CA ALA A 18 -11.94 -12.01 -5.64
C ALA A 18 -12.75 -13.25 -6.02
N ASN A 19 -12.11 -14.23 -6.68
CA ASN A 19 -12.76 -15.50 -7.00
C ASN A 19 -13.13 -16.29 -5.74
N ALA A 20 -12.20 -16.44 -4.79
CA ALA A 20 -12.46 -17.13 -3.53
C ALA A 20 -13.54 -16.42 -2.69
N SER A 21 -13.53 -15.08 -2.67
CA SER A 21 -14.54 -14.28 -1.96
C SER A 21 -15.92 -14.49 -2.56
N LYS A 22 -16.03 -14.48 -3.89
CA LYS A 22 -17.29 -14.75 -4.57
C LYS A 22 -17.82 -16.15 -4.25
N VAL A 23 -16.97 -17.18 -4.30
CA VAL A 23 -17.35 -18.55 -3.94
C VAL A 23 -17.88 -18.62 -2.50
N TYR A 24 -17.18 -17.98 -1.55
CA TYR A 24 -17.61 -17.92 -0.16
C TYR A 24 -18.94 -17.17 0.02
N GLU A 25 -19.12 -16.03 -0.64
CA GLU A 25 -20.33 -15.20 -0.58
C GLU A 25 -21.55 -15.90 -1.22
N ASP A 26 -21.35 -16.58 -2.35
CA ASP A 26 -22.39 -17.38 -3.00
C ASP A 26 -22.84 -18.54 -2.07
N ALA A 27 -21.89 -19.16 -1.37
CA ALA A 27 -22.18 -20.23 -0.42
C ALA A 27 -22.88 -19.74 0.86
N GLN A 28 -22.42 -18.63 1.44
CA GLN A 28 -23.06 -17.97 2.57
C GLN A 28 -24.49 -17.55 2.22
N SER A 29 -24.70 -17.00 1.02
CA SER A 29 -26.03 -16.59 0.54
C SER A 29 -26.95 -17.80 0.36
N TRP A 30 -26.43 -18.91 -0.16
CA TRP A 30 -27.19 -20.15 -0.27
C TRP A 30 -27.58 -20.69 1.11
N LEU A 31 -26.64 -20.68 2.07
CA LEU A 31 -26.87 -21.11 3.45
C LEU A 31 -27.95 -20.26 4.12
N ALA A 32 -27.88 -18.94 3.98
CA ALA A 32 -28.89 -18.03 4.53
C ALA A 32 -30.30 -18.30 3.96
N LEU A 33 -30.40 -18.66 2.67
CA LEU A 33 -31.68 -18.91 2.00
C LEU A 33 -32.24 -20.33 2.21
N ASN A 34 -31.37 -21.34 2.35
CA ASN A 34 -31.77 -22.75 2.34
C ASN A 34 -31.48 -23.48 3.65
N GLY A 35 -30.58 -22.97 4.49
CA GLY A 35 -30.07 -23.62 5.70
C GLY A 35 -31.17 -24.03 6.67
N ALA A 36 -32.19 -23.19 6.86
CA ALA A 36 -33.33 -23.49 7.73
C ALA A 36 -34.07 -24.79 7.35
N LYS A 37 -34.10 -25.18 6.06
CA LYS A 37 -34.71 -26.44 5.60
C LYS A 37 -33.96 -27.67 6.11
N TYR A 38 -32.69 -27.50 6.47
CA TYR A 38 -31.78 -28.54 6.91
C TYR A 38 -31.37 -28.36 8.38
N SER A 39 -32.08 -27.53 9.14
CA SER A 39 -31.74 -27.19 10.54
C SER A 39 -30.34 -26.59 10.70
N LEU A 40 -29.88 -25.83 9.70
CA LEU A 40 -28.61 -25.09 9.74
C LEU A 40 -28.86 -23.61 10.05
N PRO A 41 -28.00 -22.97 10.87
CA PRO A 41 -27.99 -21.52 11.04
C PRO A 41 -27.66 -20.79 9.73
N PRO A 42 -27.98 -19.49 9.62
CA PRO A 42 -27.84 -18.73 8.38
C PRO A 42 -26.40 -18.30 8.05
N SER A 43 -25.42 -18.58 8.91
CA SER A 43 -24.03 -18.12 8.77
C SER A 43 -23.03 -19.24 9.05
N PHE A 44 -21.93 -19.25 8.29
CA PHE A 44 -20.81 -20.15 8.52
C PHE A 44 -20.23 -20.05 9.93
N GLU A 45 -20.17 -18.83 10.48
CA GLU A 45 -19.63 -18.55 11.82
C GLU A 45 -20.47 -19.15 12.95
N GLU A 46 -21.72 -19.53 12.69
CA GLU A 46 -22.64 -20.13 13.65
C GLU A 46 -22.70 -21.67 13.56
N LEU A 47 -22.11 -22.27 12.52
CA LEU A 47 -22.16 -23.72 12.31
C LEU A 47 -21.23 -24.46 13.28
N ASP A 48 -21.76 -25.50 13.93
CA ASP A 48 -20.93 -26.49 14.59
C ASP A 48 -20.28 -27.48 13.58
N ALA A 49 -19.41 -28.37 14.06
CA ALA A 49 -18.67 -29.30 13.19
C ALA A 49 -19.59 -30.26 12.41
N VAL A 50 -20.70 -30.72 13.02
CA VAL A 50 -21.65 -31.64 12.37
C VAL A 50 -22.45 -30.90 11.30
N GLN A 51 -22.82 -29.65 11.59
CA GLN A 51 -23.51 -28.76 10.66
C GLN A 51 -22.61 -28.35 9.49
N GLN A 52 -21.30 -28.20 9.71
CA GLN A 52 -20.33 -27.98 8.63
C GLN A 52 -20.24 -29.18 7.70
N GLU A 53 -20.18 -30.41 8.23
CA GLU A 53 -20.22 -31.63 7.41
C GLU A 53 -21.54 -31.77 6.64
N THR A 54 -22.66 -31.46 7.30
CA THR A 54 -23.98 -31.45 6.67
C THR A 54 -24.01 -30.47 5.51
N LEU A 55 -23.56 -29.23 5.72
CA LEU A 55 -23.48 -28.20 4.69
C LEU A 55 -22.59 -28.64 3.52
N ALA A 56 -21.43 -29.22 3.79
CA ALA A 56 -20.51 -29.74 2.78
C ALA A 56 -21.14 -30.85 1.92
N SER A 57 -22.11 -31.61 2.45
CA SER A 57 -22.80 -32.67 1.70
C SER A 57 -23.97 -32.17 0.84
N ILE A 58 -24.62 -31.06 1.22
CA ILE A 58 -25.85 -30.58 0.58
C ILE A 58 -25.64 -29.34 -0.30
N TYR A 59 -24.55 -28.60 -0.09
CA TYR A 59 -24.24 -27.43 -0.90
C TYR A 59 -23.75 -27.86 -2.28
N PRO A 60 -24.36 -27.36 -3.38
CA PRO A 60 -24.00 -27.80 -4.73
C PRO A 60 -22.66 -27.25 -5.25
N GLY A 61 -22.04 -26.29 -4.55
CA GLY A 61 -20.77 -25.67 -4.94
C GLY A 61 -19.57 -26.17 -4.13
N ASP A 62 -18.41 -25.54 -4.32
CA ASP A 62 -17.17 -25.88 -3.62
C ASP A 62 -17.02 -25.09 -2.31
N LEU A 63 -16.79 -25.80 -1.20
CA LEU A 63 -16.54 -25.24 0.13
C LEU A 63 -15.12 -25.50 0.65
N SER A 64 -14.28 -26.18 -0.12
CA SER A 64 -12.94 -26.62 0.30
C SER A 64 -12.02 -25.48 0.72
N SER A 65 -12.23 -24.29 0.15
CA SER A 65 -11.36 -23.11 0.33
C SER A 65 -11.72 -22.25 1.54
N GLY A 66 -12.92 -22.42 2.11
CA GLY A 66 -13.41 -21.63 3.24
C GLY A 66 -13.44 -20.12 2.99
N LYS A 67 -13.45 -19.33 4.08
CA LYS A 67 -13.39 -17.86 4.03
C LYS A 67 -11.98 -17.43 3.59
N PRO A 68 -11.84 -16.64 2.52
CA PRO A 68 -10.52 -16.18 2.11
C PRO A 68 -9.89 -15.27 3.17
N ALA A 69 -8.59 -15.44 3.40
CA ALA A 69 -7.83 -14.57 4.29
C ALA A 69 -7.66 -13.18 3.65
N SER A 70 -7.76 -12.13 4.47
CA SER A 70 -7.54 -10.74 4.02
C SER A 70 -6.17 -10.58 3.36
N LEU A 71 -6.11 -9.81 2.27
CA LEU A 71 -4.85 -9.46 1.62
C LEU A 71 -4.12 -8.27 2.30
N VAL A 72 -4.72 -7.65 3.32
CA VAL A 72 -4.08 -6.55 4.06
C VAL A 72 -2.96 -7.12 4.95
N ALA A 73 -1.72 -6.85 4.55
CA ALA A 73 -0.51 -7.34 5.21
C ALA A 73 -0.13 -6.56 6.47
N GLY A 74 -0.67 -5.35 6.65
CA GLY A 74 -0.51 -4.53 7.84
C GLY A 74 -0.47 -3.03 7.54
N ARG A 75 -0.35 -2.23 8.61
CA ARG A 75 -0.33 -0.76 8.56
C ARG A 75 1.07 -0.21 8.77
N LEU A 76 1.51 0.69 7.89
CA LEU A 76 2.65 1.57 8.12
C LEU A 76 2.16 2.89 8.71
N VAL A 77 2.75 3.33 9.82
CA VAL A 77 2.56 4.70 10.34
C VAL A 77 3.85 5.48 10.15
N ILE A 78 3.74 6.64 9.51
CA ILE A 78 4.86 7.48 9.10
C ILE A 78 4.76 8.81 9.85
N GLU A 79 5.82 9.17 10.56
CA GLU A 79 5.99 10.51 11.12
C GLU A 79 6.73 11.39 10.12
N LEU A 80 6.14 12.53 9.76
CA LEU A 80 6.68 13.46 8.78
C LEU A 80 7.54 14.52 9.48
N ASP A 81 8.67 14.87 8.87
CA ASP A 81 9.58 15.90 9.37
C ASP A 81 8.85 17.26 9.43
N GLN A 82 8.94 17.91 10.60
CA GLN A 82 8.23 19.15 10.90
C GLN A 82 9.03 20.41 10.49
N SER A 83 10.25 20.25 9.99
CA SER A 83 11.10 21.34 9.51
C SER A 83 10.38 22.21 8.49
N THR A 84 10.46 23.54 8.66
CA THR A 84 9.82 24.51 7.76
C THR A 84 10.32 24.38 6.32
N GLY A 85 11.56 23.92 6.14
CA GLY A 85 12.15 23.66 4.83
C GLY A 85 11.62 22.42 4.11
N LEU A 86 10.62 21.70 4.65
CA LEU A 86 9.99 20.52 4.05
C LEU A 86 8.47 20.67 3.86
N GLN A 87 7.93 21.89 4.02
CA GLN A 87 6.49 22.14 3.97
C GLN A 87 5.87 21.64 2.66
N LYS A 88 6.49 21.92 1.50
CA LYS A 88 5.88 21.53 0.22
C LYS A 88 5.85 20.03 0.04
N THR A 89 6.91 19.34 0.43
CA THR A 89 6.99 17.88 0.36
C THR A 89 5.98 17.23 1.29
N ARG A 90 5.87 17.73 2.53
CA ARG A 90 4.91 17.25 3.53
C ARG A 90 3.47 17.44 3.06
N ASP A 91 3.10 18.65 2.64
CA ASP A 91 1.73 18.95 2.21
C ASP A 91 1.31 18.12 1.00
N ASN A 92 2.25 17.89 0.08
CA ASN A 92 2.04 16.99 -1.06
C ASN A 92 1.76 15.56 -0.60
N PHE A 93 2.60 15.01 0.26
CA PHE A 93 2.45 13.62 0.73
C PHE A 93 1.16 13.43 1.55
N VAL A 94 0.87 14.36 2.48
CA VAL A 94 -0.35 14.32 3.31
C VAL A 94 -1.59 14.38 2.42
N SER A 95 -1.65 15.33 1.49
CA SER A 95 -2.82 15.50 0.61
C SER A 95 -3.05 14.27 -0.28
N LEU A 96 -1.97 13.61 -0.72
CA LEU A 96 -2.05 12.37 -1.50
C LEU A 96 -2.41 11.16 -0.62
N CYS A 97 -2.13 11.18 0.69
CA CYS A 97 -2.60 10.16 1.63
C CYS A 97 -4.10 10.31 1.93
N THR A 98 -4.61 11.54 2.11
CA THR A 98 -6.01 11.78 2.46
C THR A 98 -6.95 11.82 1.25
N GLY A 99 -6.43 12.18 0.07
CA GLY A 99 -7.25 12.34 -1.13
C GLY A 99 -8.12 13.60 -1.10
N ASP A 100 -7.80 14.60 -0.27
CA ASP A 100 -8.59 15.84 -0.09
C ASP A 100 -8.53 16.80 -1.29
N LYS A 101 -7.84 16.43 -2.37
CA LYS A 101 -7.67 17.24 -3.59
C LYS A 101 -8.35 16.58 -4.78
N GLU A 102 -8.71 17.42 -5.75
CA GLU A 102 -9.40 17.03 -6.98
C GLU A 102 -8.53 16.14 -7.90
N MET A 103 -8.99 15.95 -9.13
CA MET A 103 -8.34 15.11 -10.15
C MET A 103 -6.95 15.65 -10.54
N CYS A 104 -6.09 14.77 -11.03
CA CYS A 104 -4.82 15.14 -11.64
C CYS A 104 -5.06 16.06 -12.85
N LYS A 105 -4.32 17.15 -12.94
CA LYS A 105 -4.44 18.12 -14.05
C LYS A 105 -3.97 17.53 -15.37
N ASN A 106 -2.91 16.73 -15.35
CA ASN A 106 -2.31 16.13 -16.55
C ASN A 106 -2.82 14.71 -16.82
N ALA A 107 -3.72 14.19 -15.97
CA ALA A 107 -4.39 12.90 -16.14
C ALA A 107 -5.83 12.99 -15.62
N PRO A 108 -6.76 13.62 -16.37
CA PRO A 108 -8.07 14.06 -15.86
C PRO A 108 -8.97 12.97 -15.27
N ASN A 109 -8.71 11.70 -15.59
CA ASN A 109 -9.45 10.53 -15.09
C ASN A 109 -8.78 9.87 -13.88
N LYS A 110 -7.75 10.48 -13.31
CA LYS A 110 -7.00 9.97 -12.15
C LYS A 110 -7.13 10.93 -10.98
N LYS A 111 -7.32 10.39 -9.77
CA LYS A 111 -7.40 11.16 -8.53
C LYS A 111 -5.99 11.40 -7.97
N LEU A 112 -5.78 12.53 -7.31
CA LEU A 112 -4.60 12.77 -6.48
C LEU A 112 -4.74 12.03 -5.14
N HIS A 113 -4.65 10.69 -5.19
CA HIS A 113 -4.83 9.83 -4.01
C HIS A 113 -4.00 8.54 -4.14
N TYR A 114 -3.37 8.13 -3.03
CA TYR A 114 -2.51 6.95 -2.99
C TYR A 114 -3.27 5.62 -2.93
N VAL A 115 -4.51 5.59 -2.42
CA VAL A 115 -5.31 4.36 -2.37
C VAL A 115 -5.45 3.72 -3.75
N GLY A 116 -5.15 2.41 -3.79
CA GLY A 116 -5.15 1.58 -4.99
C GLY A 116 -3.93 1.76 -5.90
N THR A 117 -2.95 2.61 -5.55
CA THR A 117 -1.69 2.68 -6.29
C THR A 117 -0.75 1.53 -5.88
N PRO A 118 0.02 0.96 -6.83
CA PRO A 118 0.91 -0.14 -6.53
C PRO A 118 2.27 0.34 -6.01
N PHE A 119 2.98 -0.56 -5.34
CA PHE A 119 4.44 -0.49 -5.24
C PHE A 119 5.04 -1.16 -6.47
N HIS A 120 5.15 -0.39 -7.57
CA HIS A 120 5.59 -0.88 -8.87
C HIS A 120 7.07 -1.28 -8.90
N ARG A 121 7.87 -0.89 -7.91
CA ARG A 121 9.29 -1.25 -7.84
C ARG A 121 9.73 -1.56 -6.41
N ILE A 122 10.18 -2.79 -6.16
CA ILE A 122 10.77 -3.19 -4.89
C ILE A 122 12.10 -3.89 -5.16
N VAL A 123 13.20 -3.23 -4.75
CA VAL A 123 14.55 -3.82 -4.77
C VAL A 123 14.89 -4.29 -3.37
N LYS A 124 15.07 -5.61 -3.22
CA LYS A 124 15.46 -6.23 -1.96
C LYS A 124 16.74 -5.59 -1.42
N ASP A 125 16.73 -5.31 -0.12
CA ASP A 125 17.80 -4.66 0.65
C ASP A 125 18.18 -3.26 0.15
N PHE A 126 17.25 -2.58 -0.52
CA PHE A 126 17.43 -1.20 -0.97
C PHE A 126 16.20 -0.32 -0.74
N VAL A 127 15.16 -0.45 -1.56
CA VAL A 127 13.99 0.43 -1.53
C VAL A 127 12.70 -0.25 -2.01
N ALA A 128 11.56 0.14 -1.43
CA ALA A 128 10.21 -0.11 -1.96
C ALA A 128 9.62 1.21 -2.45
N GLN A 129 9.35 1.32 -3.74
CA GLN A 129 8.88 2.51 -4.43
C GLN A 129 7.45 2.33 -4.93
N GLY A 130 6.63 3.35 -4.70
CA GLY A 130 5.24 3.40 -5.13
C GLY A 130 4.77 4.84 -5.35
N GLY A 131 3.46 5.06 -5.31
CA GLY A 131 2.88 6.40 -5.39
C GLY A 131 2.80 6.98 -6.80
N ASP A 132 2.86 6.15 -7.85
CA ASP A 132 2.49 6.59 -9.21
C ASP A 132 0.97 6.63 -9.33
N VAL A 133 0.39 7.80 -9.05
CA VAL A 133 -1.07 8.02 -9.01
C VAL A 133 -1.69 8.12 -10.41
N THR A 134 -0.89 8.24 -11.47
CA THR A 134 -1.41 8.41 -12.84
C THR A 134 -1.32 7.13 -13.66
N ARG A 135 -0.13 6.54 -13.78
CA ARG A 135 0.14 5.40 -14.67
C ARG A 135 0.31 4.07 -13.94
N ARG A 136 0.65 4.11 -12.65
CA ARG A 136 0.80 2.94 -11.78
C ARG A 136 1.96 2.00 -12.17
N ASP A 137 2.89 2.45 -13.00
CA ASP A 137 4.02 1.65 -13.49
C ASP A 137 5.40 2.30 -13.21
N GLY A 138 5.39 3.50 -12.62
CA GLY A 138 6.59 4.28 -12.31
C GLY A 138 6.97 5.29 -13.39
N SER A 139 6.30 5.29 -14.55
CA SER A 139 6.51 6.28 -15.61
C SER A 139 5.67 7.54 -15.43
N GLY A 140 4.79 7.58 -14.42
CA GLY A 140 3.87 8.67 -14.14
C GLY A 140 4.09 9.40 -12.81
N GLY A 141 2.97 9.80 -12.21
CA GLY A 141 2.89 10.60 -10.99
C GLY A 141 2.67 12.09 -11.26
N GLU A 142 1.94 12.74 -10.35
CA GLU A 142 1.66 14.17 -10.36
C GLU A 142 1.58 14.67 -8.92
N SER A 143 2.29 15.75 -8.59
CA SER A 143 2.13 16.40 -7.28
C SER A 143 0.83 17.21 -7.22
N ILE A 144 0.39 17.54 -6.01
CA ILE A 144 -0.76 18.44 -5.80
C ILE A 144 -0.59 19.84 -6.39
N TYR A 145 0.62 20.18 -6.83
CA TYR A 145 0.96 21.45 -7.47
C TYR A 145 0.77 21.44 -8.99
N GLY A 146 0.29 20.33 -9.58
CA GLY A 146 -0.03 20.21 -11.01
C GLY A 146 1.11 19.68 -11.88
N GLY A 147 2.06 18.95 -11.30
CA GLY A 147 3.22 18.42 -12.03
C GLY A 147 4.39 18.11 -11.11
N LYS A 148 5.59 18.54 -11.51
CA LYS A 148 6.83 18.41 -10.73
C LYS A 148 7.01 19.57 -9.76
N PHE A 149 7.72 19.35 -8.65
CA PHE A 149 8.16 20.41 -7.74
C PHE A 149 9.64 20.24 -7.33
N ASN A 150 10.23 21.36 -6.89
CA ASN A 150 11.65 21.48 -6.59
C ASN A 150 12.08 20.69 -5.36
N ASP A 151 13.37 20.34 -5.31
CA ASP A 151 13.95 19.69 -4.14
C ASP A 151 14.02 20.66 -2.96
N GLU A 152 13.53 20.21 -1.81
CA GLU A 152 13.63 20.93 -0.56
C GLU A 152 14.96 20.58 0.14
N LYS A 153 15.87 21.56 0.21
CA LYS A 153 17.27 21.38 0.66
C LYS A 153 17.42 20.73 2.04
N ALA A 154 16.44 20.92 2.93
CA ALA A 154 16.46 20.29 4.25
C ALA A 154 16.44 18.76 4.14
N GLY A 155 15.57 18.19 3.29
CA GLY A 155 15.51 16.75 3.07
C GLY A 155 16.69 16.17 2.30
N LEU A 156 17.35 16.97 1.44
CA LEU A 156 18.61 16.55 0.80
C LEU A 156 19.78 16.40 1.80
N LYS A 157 19.74 17.15 2.90
CA LYS A 157 20.76 17.08 3.97
C LYS A 157 20.47 16.03 5.03
N ALA A 158 19.25 15.50 5.07
CA ALA A 158 18.86 14.46 6.01
C ALA A 158 19.54 13.13 5.64
N LYS A 159 20.12 12.46 6.63
CA LYS A 159 20.76 11.16 6.45
C LYS A 159 19.68 10.08 6.41
N PRO A 160 19.55 9.32 5.30
CA PRO A 160 18.59 8.24 5.24
C PRO A 160 19.02 7.08 6.15
N VAL A 161 18.05 6.42 6.76
CA VAL A 161 18.19 5.18 7.53
C VAL A 161 17.09 4.20 7.11
N ARG A 162 17.18 2.93 7.52
CA ARG A 162 16.08 1.97 7.32
C ARG A 162 14.77 2.57 7.88
N GLY A 163 13.70 2.49 7.10
CA GLY A 163 12.40 3.07 7.43
C GLY A 163 12.25 4.55 7.09
N SER A 164 13.27 5.24 6.60
CA SER A 164 13.10 6.59 6.05
C SER A 164 12.17 6.58 4.83
N VAL A 165 11.41 7.66 4.65
CA VAL A 165 10.57 7.92 3.47
C VAL A 165 11.18 9.08 2.68
N ALA A 166 11.33 8.90 1.38
CA ALA A 166 11.92 9.90 0.50
C ALA A 166 11.19 10.01 -0.85
N MET A 167 11.25 11.20 -1.46
CA MET A 167 10.64 11.43 -2.78
C MET A 167 11.44 10.72 -3.86
N ALA A 168 10.76 9.99 -4.74
CA ALA A 168 11.35 9.51 -5.98
C ALA A 168 11.37 10.66 -7.00
N ASN A 169 12.43 10.73 -7.81
CA ASN A 169 12.59 11.76 -8.84
C ASN A 169 13.35 11.22 -10.05
N ALA A 170 13.26 11.94 -11.17
CA ALA A 170 13.98 11.67 -12.42
C ALA A 170 15.17 12.63 -12.60
N GLY A 171 15.79 13.05 -11.49
CA GLY A 171 16.82 14.08 -11.44
C GLY A 171 16.40 15.28 -10.59
N LYS A 172 17.29 16.27 -10.50
CA LYS A 172 17.09 17.46 -9.66
C LYS A 172 15.75 18.14 -9.95
N ASN A 173 15.05 18.56 -8.90
CA ASN A 173 13.81 19.34 -8.96
C ASN A 173 12.69 18.68 -9.77
N SER A 174 12.54 17.35 -9.65
CA SER A 174 11.55 16.59 -10.41
C SER A 174 10.64 15.71 -9.56
N ASN A 175 10.41 16.10 -8.31
CA ASN A 175 9.53 15.38 -7.38
C ASN A 175 8.08 15.46 -7.86
N THR A 176 7.33 14.37 -7.77
CA THR A 176 5.90 14.30 -8.14
C THR A 176 5.08 13.70 -6.98
N SER A 177 4.31 12.65 -7.22
CA SER A 177 3.64 11.86 -6.18
C SER A 177 4.46 10.64 -5.74
N GLN A 178 5.44 10.20 -6.54
CA GLN A 178 6.17 8.97 -6.26
C GLN A 178 7.12 9.13 -5.06
N PHE A 179 7.18 8.09 -4.24
CA PHE A 179 8.01 8.03 -3.06
C PHE A 179 8.59 6.62 -2.90
N PHE A 180 9.55 6.47 -2.00
CA PHE A 180 10.03 5.16 -1.59
C PHE A 180 10.33 5.08 -0.09
N PHE A 181 10.18 3.87 0.45
CA PHE A 181 10.72 3.47 1.74
C PHE A 181 12.14 2.95 1.57
N VAL A 182 13.01 3.30 2.51
CA VAL A 182 14.36 2.75 2.60
C VAL A 182 14.31 1.40 3.32
N LEU A 183 14.68 0.33 2.61
CA LEU A 183 14.71 -1.04 3.11
C LEU A 183 16.12 -1.52 3.46
N SER A 184 17.11 -0.64 3.47
CA SER A 184 18.50 -1.02 3.74
C SER A 184 19.03 -0.33 4.99
N SER A 185 19.87 -1.05 5.72
CA SER A 185 20.76 -0.46 6.73
C SER A 185 22.21 -0.40 6.25
N ASP A 186 22.51 -0.89 5.03
CA ASP A 186 23.86 -0.90 4.46
C ASP A 186 24.30 0.54 4.09
N PRO A 187 25.39 1.06 4.69
CA PRO A 187 25.93 2.38 4.35
C PRO A 187 26.18 2.61 2.85
N ALA A 188 26.56 1.57 2.10
CA ALA A 188 26.82 1.69 0.67
C ALA A 188 25.53 1.97 -0.11
N GLN A 189 24.41 1.36 0.27
CA GLN A 189 23.10 1.64 -0.31
C GLN A 189 22.57 3.01 0.12
N LEU A 190 22.70 3.34 1.41
CA LEU A 190 22.27 4.63 1.94
C LEU A 190 23.00 5.82 1.26
N LYS A 191 24.29 5.65 0.93
CA LYS A 191 25.07 6.65 0.18
C LYS A 191 24.51 6.92 -1.23
N LYS A 192 23.81 5.96 -1.85
CA LYS A 192 23.15 6.18 -3.16
C LYS A 192 21.96 7.12 -3.06
N ILE A 193 21.35 7.22 -1.87
CA ILE A 193 20.16 8.03 -1.59
C ILE A 193 20.54 9.43 -1.08
N TYR A 194 21.49 9.49 -0.15
CA TYR A 194 21.90 10.72 0.54
C TYR A 194 22.28 11.85 -0.45
N GLY A 195 21.72 13.04 -0.26
CA GLY A 195 21.99 14.21 -1.10
C GLY A 195 21.30 14.23 -2.47
N LYS A 196 20.56 13.17 -2.84
CA LYS A 196 19.91 13.06 -4.16
C LYS A 196 18.38 13.03 -4.10
N TYR A 197 17.83 12.55 -3.00
CA TYR A 197 16.39 12.43 -2.78
C TYR A 197 16.01 13.17 -1.51
N VAL A 198 14.87 13.86 -1.54
CA VAL A 198 14.35 14.59 -0.40
C VAL A 198 13.80 13.58 0.60
N VAL A 199 14.52 13.34 1.70
CA VAL A 199 14.02 12.56 2.84
C VAL A 199 13.10 13.46 3.66
N PHE A 200 11.88 13.01 3.96
CA PHE A 200 10.85 13.87 4.56
C PHE A 200 10.05 13.22 5.68
N GLY A 201 10.38 11.98 6.06
CA GLY A 201 9.71 11.29 7.16
C GLY A 201 10.34 9.95 7.49
N GLN A 202 9.78 9.27 8.48
CA GLN A 202 10.24 7.97 8.94
C GLN A 202 9.05 7.11 9.40
N VAL A 203 9.12 5.81 9.09
CA VAL A 203 8.19 4.81 9.63
C VAL A 203 8.43 4.66 11.13
N VAL A 204 7.36 4.85 11.92
CA VAL A 204 7.35 4.74 13.39
C VAL A 204 6.54 3.55 13.90
N GLN A 205 5.68 2.96 13.05
CA GLN A 205 4.99 1.68 13.32
C GLN A 205 4.86 0.88 12.02
N GLY A 206 4.84 -0.45 12.12
CA GLY A 206 4.74 -1.35 10.96
C GLY A 206 6.08 -1.73 10.33
N MET A 207 7.17 -1.77 11.10
CA MET A 207 8.48 -2.20 10.57
C MET A 207 8.46 -3.63 10.02
N ASP A 208 7.62 -4.51 10.59
CA ASP A 208 7.35 -5.86 10.08
C ASP A 208 6.72 -5.84 8.67
N VAL A 209 5.91 -4.81 8.36
CA VAL A 209 5.37 -4.62 7.02
C VAL A 209 6.49 -4.23 6.04
N LEU A 210 7.48 -3.43 6.46
CA LEU A 210 8.66 -3.17 5.63
C LEU A 210 9.50 -4.43 5.40
N ASP A 211 9.59 -5.33 6.39
CA ASP A 211 10.26 -6.61 6.24
C ASP A 211 9.54 -7.47 5.19
N LYS A 212 8.20 -7.57 5.26
CA LYS A 212 7.38 -8.24 4.24
C LYS A 212 7.60 -7.64 2.84
N LEU A 213 7.60 -6.31 2.72
CA LEU A 213 7.89 -5.62 1.46
C LEU A 213 9.30 -5.97 0.94
N ASN A 214 10.29 -6.03 1.82
CA ASN A 214 11.66 -6.41 1.44
C ASN A 214 11.74 -7.86 0.95
N ASP A 215 10.97 -8.76 1.54
CA ASP A 215 11.01 -10.18 1.22
C ASP A 215 10.38 -10.54 -0.12
N ILE A 216 9.38 -9.78 -0.54
CA ILE A 216 8.78 -9.92 -1.86
C ILE A 216 9.53 -9.15 -2.96
N GLY A 217 10.52 -8.33 -2.60
CA GLY A 217 11.37 -7.62 -3.55
C GLY A 217 12.34 -8.54 -4.27
N THR A 218 12.71 -8.18 -5.49
CA THR A 218 13.75 -8.89 -6.27
C THR A 218 15.00 -8.03 -6.41
N GLN A 219 16.12 -8.62 -6.85
CA GLN A 219 17.35 -7.86 -7.10
C GLN A 219 17.22 -6.89 -8.29
N VAL A 220 16.34 -7.19 -9.25
CA VAL A 220 16.10 -6.36 -10.45
C VAL A 220 14.97 -5.35 -10.26
N GLY A 221 14.23 -5.41 -9.15
CA GLY A 221 13.30 -4.36 -8.72
C GLY A 221 11.82 -4.62 -8.94
N GLY A 222 11.39 -5.79 -9.41
CA GLY A 222 9.97 -6.16 -9.45
C GLY A 222 9.54 -6.91 -8.18
N PRO A 223 8.33 -6.68 -7.64
CA PRO A 223 7.80 -7.51 -6.57
C PRO A 223 7.34 -8.89 -7.11
N VAL A 224 7.47 -9.94 -6.30
CA VAL A 224 7.03 -11.31 -6.69
C VAL A 224 5.51 -11.52 -6.57
N LEU A 225 4.83 -10.67 -5.80
CA LEU A 225 3.37 -10.62 -5.66
C LEU A 225 2.91 -9.18 -5.92
N GLU A 226 1.63 -8.98 -6.21
CA GLU A 226 1.11 -7.62 -6.28
C GLU A 226 1.14 -6.97 -4.89
N VAL A 227 1.47 -5.67 -4.88
CA VAL A 227 1.54 -4.85 -3.67
C VAL A 227 0.87 -3.53 -3.96
N TRP A 228 -0.02 -3.10 -3.08
CA TRP A 228 -0.72 -1.82 -3.22
C TRP A 228 -0.97 -1.16 -1.87
N ILE A 229 -1.31 0.12 -1.94
CA ILE A 229 -1.85 0.87 -0.81
C ILE A 229 -3.35 0.58 -0.78
N ASP A 230 -3.80 -0.17 0.22
CA ASP A 230 -5.20 -0.58 0.38
C ASP A 230 -6.05 0.55 0.96
N ASP A 231 -5.53 1.25 1.94
CA ASP A 231 -6.10 2.44 2.54
C ASP A 231 -4.99 3.43 2.94
N SER A 232 -5.32 4.72 3.07
CA SER A 232 -4.37 5.73 3.53
C SER A 232 -5.05 6.96 4.13
N GLY A 233 -4.31 7.71 4.96
CA GLY A 233 -4.83 8.93 5.56
C GLY A 233 -3.91 9.53 6.62
N THR A 234 -4.44 10.45 7.41
CA THR A 234 -3.79 10.98 8.62
C THR A 234 -4.14 10.15 9.85
N VAL A 235 -3.26 10.11 10.85
CA VAL A 235 -3.49 9.48 12.16
C VAL A 235 -3.94 10.52 13.18
#